data_AF-A0A2S2QX42-F1
#
_entry.id   AF-A0A2S2QX42-F1
#
_cell.length_a   1.000
_cell.length_b   1.000
_cell.length_c   1.000
_cell.angle_alpha   90.00
_cell.angle_beta   90.00
_cell.angle_gamma   90.00
#
_symmetry.space_group_name_H-M   'P 1'
#
loop_
_entity.id
_entity.type
_entity.pdbx_description
1 polymer ?
#
loop_
_entity_poly.entity_id
_entity_poly.type
_entity_poly.pdbx_seq_one_letter_code
_entity_poly.pdbx_strand_id
1 'polypeptide(L)'
;MRLVKSFGINRFSTFIHHVSVLLLLYNIYLTLKLLKANSSIKTDCIKENSNTSFFHLTLSTGRWDSRRMVKTYDNVILADQKQSGMVCLATQCSVDRLTSIVELANNWNGPISTAIYVAGEELYYIQGRCFIFLCYNYLNINSHYILDYIRFLRRCYQSVRQTVTFHLALPANKFPQSSQSGFETDQLSCHQDPSVVLSNLMKQLPESLRRWKIRMPYPQNHLRNLARLNCQTHYSLVTDIDIIPSINSAVLLNNFLSERPKCLKCVYVLPTYEVHKSAIPPKNVTELTKLKSAGLARYFHMEVFKLNQMPTNFVMYVKYMLLIVFNLSIYFFYKFL
;
A
#
# COMPACT_ATOMS: atom_id res chain seq x y z
N MET A 1 -74.51 39.11 -34.96
CA MET A 1 -74.05 40.14 -33.99
C MET A 1 -72.88 39.58 -33.22
N ARG A 2 -71.79 40.36 -33.15
CA ARG A 2 -70.54 40.09 -32.41
C ARG A 2 -70.82 39.86 -30.92
N LEU A 3 -70.01 39.03 -30.24
CA LEU A 3 -69.02 39.45 -29.23
C LEU A 3 -68.59 38.31 -28.28
N VAL A 4 -67.28 38.29 -28.02
CA VAL A 4 -66.52 37.64 -26.93
C VAL A 4 -66.36 36.11 -26.98
N LYS A 5 -65.25 35.66 -27.57
CA LYS A 5 -64.49 34.47 -27.11
C LYS A 5 -63.09 34.44 -27.73
N SER A 6 -62.20 35.35 -27.32
CA SER A 6 -60.77 35.22 -27.63
C SER A 6 -59.89 36.10 -26.73
N PHE A 7 -59.86 35.84 -25.42
CA PHE A 7 -58.85 36.47 -24.53
C PHE A 7 -58.32 35.57 -23.40
N GLY A 8 -58.60 34.26 -23.41
CA GLY A 8 -58.21 33.36 -22.31
C GLY A 8 -57.05 32.39 -22.59
N ILE A 9 -56.79 32.04 -23.86
CA ILE A 9 -55.93 30.88 -24.19
C ILE A 9 -54.47 31.29 -24.46
N ASN A 10 -54.23 32.50 -24.98
CA ASN A 10 -52.86 32.96 -25.28
C ASN A 10 -52.04 33.35 -24.05
N ARG A 11 -52.64 33.80 -22.95
CA ARG A 11 -51.90 34.18 -21.73
C ARG A 11 -51.40 32.98 -20.93
N PHE A 12 -52.13 31.87 -20.95
CA PHE A 12 -51.73 30.66 -20.22
C PHE A 12 -50.59 29.93 -20.93
N SER A 13 -50.64 29.89 -22.27
CA SER A 13 -49.54 29.36 -23.09
C SER A 13 -48.26 30.19 -22.93
N THR A 14 -48.35 31.53 -22.99
CA THR A 14 -47.17 32.39 -22.75
C THR A 14 -46.65 32.28 -21.31
N PHE A 15 -47.53 32.13 -20.31
CA PHE A 15 -47.13 31.90 -18.93
C PHE A 15 -46.36 30.58 -18.76
N ILE A 16 -46.87 29.47 -19.32
CA ILE A 16 -46.17 28.17 -19.31
C ILE A 16 -44.82 28.28 -20.03
N HIS A 17 -44.74 29.02 -21.13
CA HIS A 17 -43.49 29.23 -21.85
C HIS A 17 -42.47 30.02 -21.01
N HIS A 18 -42.89 31.10 -20.34
CA HIS A 18 -42.02 31.87 -19.45
C HIS A 18 -41.53 31.05 -18.25
N VAL A 19 -42.40 30.25 -17.63
CA VAL A 19 -42.02 29.35 -16.53
C VAL A 19 -41.03 28.28 -17.01
N SER A 20 -41.26 27.71 -18.20
CA SER A 20 -40.35 26.72 -18.78
C SER A 20 -38.97 27.31 -19.09
N VAL A 21 -38.91 28.52 -19.63
CA VAL A 21 -37.65 29.24 -19.89
C VAL A 21 -36.92 29.56 -18.58
N LEU A 22 -37.64 30.00 -17.55
CA LEU A 22 -37.05 30.27 -16.22
C LEU A 22 -36.49 29.00 -15.58
N LEU A 23 -37.18 27.87 -15.67
CA LEU A 23 -36.70 26.58 -15.19
C LEU A 23 -35.46 26.12 -15.97
N LEU A 24 -35.43 26.35 -17.29
CA LEU A 24 -34.29 26.01 -18.12
C LEU A 24 -33.06 26.86 -17.76
N LEU A 25 -33.24 28.17 -17.57
CA LEU A 25 -32.19 29.09 -17.11
C LEU A 25 -31.70 28.74 -15.70
N TYR A 26 -32.61 28.34 -14.79
CA TYR A 26 -32.25 27.91 -13.45
C TYR A 26 -31.45 26.60 -13.47
N ASN A 27 -31.84 25.62 -14.31
CA ASN A 27 -31.09 24.38 -14.49
C ASN A 27 -29.71 24.62 -15.12
N ILE A 28 -29.59 25.53 -16.09
CA ILE A 28 -28.29 25.96 -16.64
C ILE A 28 -27.43 26.60 -15.56
N TYR A 29 -28.00 27.52 -14.76
CA TYR A 29 -27.30 28.14 -13.63
C TYR A 29 -26.81 27.11 -12.61
N LEU A 30 -27.66 26.15 -12.23
CA LEU A 30 -27.30 25.09 -11.28
C LEU A 30 -26.18 24.19 -11.84
N THR A 31 -26.25 23.86 -13.14
CA THR A 31 -25.22 23.07 -13.83
C THR A 31 -23.89 23.82 -13.88
N LEU A 32 -23.90 25.12 -14.21
CA LEU A 32 -22.69 25.95 -14.20
C LEU A 32 -22.11 26.11 -12.78
N LYS A 33 -22.96 26.16 -11.75
CA LYS A 33 -22.53 26.23 -10.35
C LYS A 33 -21.93 24.90 -9.87
N LEU A 34 -22.48 23.77 -10.29
CA LEU A 34 -21.91 22.43 -10.05
C LEU A 34 -20.58 22.24 -10.77
N LEU A 35 -20.46 22.71 -12.02
CA LEU A 35 -19.20 22.72 -12.77
C LEU A 35 -18.13 23.60 -12.10
N LYS A 36 -18.50 24.78 -11.58
CA LYS A 36 -17.59 25.63 -10.79
C LYS A 36 -17.23 25.02 -9.43
N ALA A 37 -18.15 24.35 -8.74
CA ALA A 37 -17.86 23.69 -7.46
C ALA A 37 -16.83 22.54 -7.63
N ASN A 38 -16.84 21.84 -8.77
CA ASN A 38 -15.81 20.86 -9.12
C ASN A 38 -14.43 21.48 -9.39
N SER A 39 -14.37 22.77 -9.73
CA SER A 39 -13.10 23.49 -9.93
C SER A 39 -12.47 24.03 -8.63
N SER A 40 -13.18 23.95 -7.50
CA SER A 40 -12.72 24.44 -6.18
C SER A 40 -12.26 23.34 -5.21
N ILE A 41 -12.05 22.11 -5.70
CA ILE A 41 -11.25 21.14 -4.94
C ILE A 41 -9.81 21.62 -5.03
N LYS A 42 -9.32 22.23 -3.95
CA LYS A 42 -7.90 22.51 -3.73
C LYS A 42 -7.08 21.29 -4.14
N THR A 43 -6.39 21.40 -5.27
CA THR A 43 -5.30 20.51 -5.63
C THR A 43 -4.12 20.79 -4.71
N ASP A 44 -4.22 20.37 -3.45
CA ASP A 44 -3.08 20.19 -2.55
C ASP A 44 -2.44 18.82 -2.89
N CYS A 45 -1.92 18.71 -4.11
CA CYS A 45 -0.98 17.69 -4.51
C CYS A 45 0.08 18.42 -5.33
N ILE A 46 1.27 18.54 -4.74
CA ILE A 46 2.44 19.09 -5.41
C ILE A 46 2.55 18.41 -6.78
N LYS A 47 2.48 19.21 -7.86
CA LYS A 47 2.93 18.76 -9.17
C LYS A 47 4.40 18.40 -9.01
N GLU A 48 4.70 17.12 -8.85
CA GLU A 48 6.06 16.63 -9.00
C GLU A 48 6.53 17.07 -10.39
N ASN A 49 7.61 17.85 -10.43
CA ASN A 49 8.34 18.07 -11.66
C ASN A 49 8.62 16.70 -12.25
N SER A 50 8.11 16.50 -13.47
CA SER A 50 8.24 15.31 -14.29
C SER A 50 9.71 15.04 -14.66
N ASN A 51 10.51 14.65 -13.68
CA ASN A 51 11.54 13.65 -13.87
C ASN A 51 10.89 12.29 -13.61
N THR A 52 9.83 11.99 -14.35
CA THR A 52 9.31 10.63 -14.47
C THR A 52 10.35 9.85 -15.26
N SER A 53 11.43 9.43 -14.60
CA SER A 53 12.24 8.34 -15.09
C SER A 53 11.27 7.18 -15.30
N PHE A 54 10.93 6.91 -16.56
CA PHE A 54 10.05 5.82 -16.94
C PHE A 54 10.62 4.57 -16.28
N PHE A 55 9.86 3.92 -15.40
CA PHE A 55 10.31 2.71 -14.70
C PHE A 55 10.52 1.58 -15.72
N HIS A 56 11.71 1.53 -16.31
CA HIS A 56 12.06 0.55 -17.33
C HIS A 56 12.60 -0.70 -16.65
N LEU A 57 11.69 -1.53 -16.13
CA LEU A 57 12.05 -2.85 -15.62
C LEU A 57 12.44 -3.74 -16.80
N THR A 58 13.73 -4.03 -16.92
CA THR A 58 14.23 -4.92 -17.97
C THR A 58 14.21 -6.36 -17.46
N LEU A 59 13.25 -7.17 -17.89
CA LEU A 59 13.08 -8.54 -17.38
C LEU A 59 14.29 -9.46 -17.59
N SER A 60 15.20 -9.14 -18.51
CA SER A 60 16.43 -9.92 -18.71
C SER A 60 17.43 -9.74 -17.57
N THR A 61 17.48 -8.58 -16.90
CA THR A 61 18.56 -8.20 -15.97
C THR A 61 18.41 -8.73 -14.54
N GLY A 62 17.27 -9.34 -14.20
CA GLY A 62 17.05 -9.93 -12.88
C GLY A 62 17.98 -11.12 -12.58
N ARG A 63 18.13 -11.44 -11.29
CA ARG A 63 18.97 -12.54 -10.80
C ARG A 63 18.13 -13.78 -10.52
N TRP A 64 18.52 -14.92 -11.04
CA TRP A 64 17.89 -16.19 -10.68
C TRP A 64 18.44 -16.70 -9.34
N ASP A 65 17.57 -17.31 -8.55
CA ASP A 65 18.02 -18.15 -7.43
C ASP A 65 18.79 -19.38 -7.96
N SER A 66 19.47 -20.10 -7.05
CA SER A 66 20.31 -21.25 -7.42
C SER A 66 19.53 -22.38 -8.11
N ARG A 67 18.22 -22.47 -7.87
CA ARG A 67 17.34 -23.48 -8.48
C ARG A 67 16.57 -22.98 -9.70
N ARG A 68 16.78 -21.72 -10.12
CA ARG A 68 16.05 -21.06 -11.22
C ARG A 68 14.52 -21.15 -11.08
N MET A 69 14.02 -21.10 -9.86
CA MET A 69 12.58 -21.08 -9.54
C MET A 69 12.04 -19.66 -9.41
N VAL A 70 12.87 -18.70 -8.97
CA VAL A 70 12.48 -17.32 -8.74
C VAL A 70 13.53 -16.39 -9.31
N LYS A 71 13.10 -15.40 -10.10
CA LYS A 71 13.93 -14.31 -10.60
C LYS A 71 13.67 -13.05 -9.78
N THR A 72 14.70 -12.51 -9.14
CA THR A 72 14.61 -11.33 -8.28
C THR A 72 15.15 -10.09 -8.97
N TYR A 73 14.56 -8.95 -8.65
CA TYR A 73 14.94 -7.63 -9.12
C TYR A 73 15.07 -6.72 -7.91
N ASP A 74 16.30 -6.31 -7.67
CA ASP A 74 16.68 -5.41 -6.59
C ASP A 74 16.41 -3.96 -7.01
N ASN A 75 16.15 -3.09 -6.03
CA ASN A 75 16.00 -1.64 -6.21
C ASN A 75 15.13 -1.19 -7.40
N VAL A 76 13.99 -1.85 -7.64
CA VAL A 76 13.11 -1.52 -8.78
C VAL A 76 12.52 -0.13 -8.63
N ILE A 77 12.12 0.24 -7.41
CA ILE A 77 11.68 1.59 -7.07
C ILE A 77 12.40 1.99 -5.78
N LEU A 78 13.17 3.08 -5.83
CA LEU A 78 13.91 3.58 -4.68
C LEU A 78 13.06 4.51 -3.81
N ALA A 79 13.32 4.50 -2.51
CA ALA A 79 12.84 5.53 -1.60
C ALA A 79 13.47 6.90 -1.94
N ASP A 80 12.70 7.99 -1.79
CA ASP A 80 13.21 9.35 -2.07
C ASP A 80 14.27 9.78 -1.05
N GLN A 81 14.09 9.39 0.21
CA GLN A 81 15.07 9.71 1.25
C GLN A 81 16.19 8.67 1.25
N LYS A 82 17.41 9.16 1.35
CA LYS A 82 18.56 8.29 1.60
C LYS A 82 18.35 7.54 2.90
N GLN A 83 18.63 6.23 2.90
CA GLN A 83 18.52 5.39 4.09
C GLN A 83 19.36 6.00 5.22
N SER A 84 18.68 6.43 6.29
CA SER A 84 19.29 7.06 7.46
C SER A 84 18.84 6.30 8.71
N GLY A 85 19.73 6.21 9.71
CA GLY A 85 19.52 5.40 10.91
C GLY A 85 20.28 4.08 10.90
N MET A 86 20.16 3.33 12.00
CA MET A 86 20.89 2.09 12.23
C MET A 86 20.09 0.85 11.82
N VAL A 87 18.75 0.96 11.75
CA VAL A 87 17.84 -0.15 11.48
C VAL A 87 17.02 0.08 10.21
N CYS A 88 17.03 -0.90 9.32
CA CYS A 88 16.13 -1.00 8.18
C CYS A 88 15.13 -2.12 8.42
N LEU A 89 13.86 -1.85 8.16
CA LEU A 89 12.80 -2.83 8.24
C LEU A 89 12.73 -3.58 6.90
N ALA A 90 13.00 -4.88 6.94
CA ALA A 90 12.89 -5.77 5.80
C ALA A 90 11.55 -6.52 5.87
N THR A 91 10.70 -6.30 4.87
CA THR A 91 9.40 -6.95 4.78
C THR A 91 9.12 -7.50 3.39
N GLN A 92 8.05 -8.27 3.29
CA GLN A 92 7.68 -8.99 2.08
C GLN A 92 6.18 -9.13 1.97
N CYS A 93 5.66 -9.14 0.74
CA CYS A 93 4.24 -9.33 0.50
C CYS A 93 3.94 -9.89 -0.89
N SER A 94 2.77 -10.51 -1.03
CA SER A 94 2.13 -10.67 -2.34
C SER A 94 1.47 -9.36 -2.76
N VAL A 95 1.12 -9.24 -4.03
CA VAL A 95 0.43 -8.05 -4.57
C VAL A 95 -0.86 -7.72 -3.80
N ASP A 96 -1.65 -8.73 -3.44
CA ASP A 96 -2.93 -8.58 -2.73
C ASP A 96 -2.79 -8.06 -1.28
N ARG A 97 -1.58 -8.08 -0.72
CA ARG A 97 -1.27 -7.58 0.63
C ARG A 97 -0.53 -6.25 0.64
N LEU A 98 -0.25 -5.68 -0.54
CA LEU A 98 0.57 -4.48 -0.67
C LEU A 98 -0.07 -3.25 -0.02
N THR A 99 -1.39 -3.22 0.18
CA THR A 99 -2.08 -2.13 0.92
C THR A 99 -1.53 -1.91 2.33
N SER A 100 -1.11 -2.99 3.01
CA SER A 100 -0.59 -2.93 4.37
C SER A 100 0.71 -2.11 4.49
N ILE A 101 1.42 -1.86 3.38
CA ILE A 101 2.62 -1.03 3.39
C ILE A 101 2.34 0.40 3.87
N VAL A 102 1.12 0.91 3.68
CA VAL A 102 0.73 2.25 4.11
C VAL A 102 0.74 2.36 5.62
N GLU A 103 0.09 1.42 6.32
CA GLU A 103 0.05 1.39 7.79
C GLU A 103 1.45 1.14 8.37
N LEU A 104 2.20 0.21 7.78
CA LEU A 104 3.58 -0.08 8.17
C LEU A 104 4.48 1.17 8.07
N ALA A 105 4.47 1.85 6.92
CA ALA A 105 5.31 3.02 6.66
C ALA A 105 4.92 4.23 7.51
N ASN A 106 3.64 4.38 7.86
CA ASN A 106 3.20 5.45 8.77
C ASN A 106 3.71 5.26 10.19
N ASN A 107 3.87 4.01 10.64
CA ASN A 107 4.30 3.70 12.00
C ASN A 107 5.83 3.53 12.13
N TRP A 108 6.53 3.30 11.01
CA TRP A 108 7.97 3.08 10.97
C TRP A 108 8.71 4.29 10.39
N ASN A 109 9.28 5.12 11.26
CA ASN A 109 10.06 6.31 10.89
C ASN A 109 11.52 5.98 10.50
N GLY A 110 11.73 4.94 9.69
CA GLY A 110 13.04 4.50 9.23
C GLY A 110 12.98 3.90 7.83
N PRO A 111 14.12 3.49 7.24
CA PRO A 111 14.15 2.87 5.92
C PRO A 111 13.41 1.52 5.92
N ILE A 112 12.68 1.26 4.83
CA ILE A 112 11.93 0.03 4.60
C ILE A 112 12.37 -0.59 3.27
N SER A 113 12.78 -1.85 3.31
CA SER A 113 13.01 -2.67 2.12
C SER A 113 11.85 -3.67 1.97
N THR A 114 11.12 -3.60 0.87
CA THR A 114 9.92 -4.42 0.62
C THR A 114 10.11 -5.30 -0.61
N ALA A 115 10.09 -6.61 -0.42
CA ALA A 115 10.09 -7.58 -1.51
C ALA A 115 8.66 -7.99 -1.90
N ILE A 116 8.25 -7.70 -3.13
CA ILE A 116 6.93 -8.03 -3.65
C ILE A 116 7.02 -9.27 -4.54
N TYR A 117 6.24 -10.29 -4.23
CA TYR A 117 6.07 -11.44 -5.10
C TYR A 117 5.00 -11.15 -6.15
N VAL A 118 5.40 -11.17 -7.42
CA VAL A 118 4.56 -10.79 -8.57
C VAL A 118 4.55 -11.93 -9.57
N ALA A 119 3.37 -12.49 -9.85
CA ALA A 119 3.20 -13.61 -10.76
C ALA A 119 2.52 -13.18 -12.07
N GLY A 120 3.15 -13.49 -13.20
CA GLY A 120 2.58 -13.37 -14.54
C GLY A 120 1.98 -12.00 -14.82
N GLU A 121 0.67 -12.01 -15.02
CA GLU A 121 -0.18 -10.88 -15.38
C GLU A 121 -0.39 -9.87 -14.23
N GLU A 122 0.14 -10.12 -13.03
CA GLU A 122 0.25 -9.07 -12.00
C GLU A 122 1.30 -8.01 -12.37
N LEU A 123 2.28 -8.34 -13.22
CA LEU A 123 3.29 -7.39 -13.65
C LEU A 123 2.82 -6.55 -14.84
N TYR A 124 2.16 -7.17 -15.82
CA TYR A 124 1.64 -6.52 -17.03
C TYR A 124 0.13 -6.56 -17.06
N TYR A 125 -0.48 -5.42 -17.35
CA TYR A 125 -1.90 -5.36 -17.62
C TYR A 125 -2.19 -5.99 -19.00
N ILE A 126 -3.13 -6.94 -19.07
CA ILE A 126 -3.64 -7.46 -20.34
C ILE A 126 -5.00 -6.81 -20.57
N GLN A 127 -5.06 -5.70 -21.33
CA GLN A 127 -6.33 -5.30 -21.91
C GLN A 127 -6.48 -5.86 -23.31
N GLY A 128 -7.03 -7.07 -23.37
CA GLY A 128 -7.73 -7.52 -24.56
C GLY A 128 -9.05 -6.79 -24.70
N ARG A 129 -9.04 -5.66 -25.44
CA ARG A 129 -10.10 -5.13 -26.35
C ARG A 129 -10.00 -3.61 -26.47
N CYS A 130 -9.07 -3.15 -27.32
CA CYS A 130 -9.30 -1.94 -28.08
C CYS A 130 -9.82 -2.38 -29.47
N PHE A 131 -11.12 -2.21 -29.71
CA PHE A 131 -11.76 -2.51 -31.00
C PHE A 131 -11.90 -1.23 -31.86
N ILE A 132 -11.11 -0.20 -31.58
CA ILE A 132 -11.17 1.08 -32.29
C ILE A 132 -9.79 1.40 -32.85
N PHE A 133 -9.72 1.41 -34.18
CA PHE A 133 -8.56 1.61 -35.05
C PHE A 133 -7.85 2.98 -34.89
N LEU A 134 -8.23 3.81 -33.91
CA LEU A 134 -7.71 5.16 -33.70
C LEU A 134 -6.71 5.31 -32.54
N CYS A 135 -6.45 4.25 -31.76
CA CYS A 135 -5.47 4.28 -30.68
C CYS A 135 -4.04 3.88 -31.12
N TYR A 136 -3.70 4.03 -32.41
CA TYR A 136 -2.39 3.66 -32.93
C TYR A 136 -1.32 4.76 -32.82
N ASN A 137 -1.69 5.98 -32.40
CA ASN A 137 -0.78 7.14 -32.41
C ASN A 137 -0.69 7.93 -31.10
N TYR A 138 -1.16 7.39 -29.97
CA TYR A 138 -0.97 8.04 -28.66
C TYR A 138 -0.20 7.12 -27.72
N LEU A 139 1.12 7.35 -27.70
CA LEU A 139 2.08 6.98 -26.66
C LEU A 139 2.23 5.47 -26.33
N ASN A 140 3.38 4.91 -26.69
CA ASN A 140 3.89 3.61 -26.22
C ASN A 140 4.10 3.64 -24.69
N ILE A 141 3.02 3.55 -23.90
CA ILE A 141 3.10 3.40 -22.45
C ILE A 141 3.09 1.91 -22.11
N ASN A 142 4.29 1.37 -21.87
CA ASN A 142 4.45 0.09 -21.17
C ASN A 142 4.04 0.29 -19.71
N SER A 143 2.74 0.25 -19.38
CA SER A 143 2.35 0.33 -17.96
C SER A 143 2.28 -1.04 -17.31
N HIS A 144 2.93 -1.12 -16.17
CA HIS A 144 3.02 -2.30 -15.34
C HIS A 144 2.00 -2.15 -14.22
N TYR A 145 1.01 -3.05 -14.17
CA TYR A 145 -0.13 -2.99 -13.27
C TYR A 145 0.25 -2.81 -11.79
N ILE A 146 1.25 -3.55 -11.32
CA ILE A 146 1.75 -3.41 -9.95
C ILE A 146 2.52 -2.10 -9.72
N LEU A 147 3.28 -1.64 -10.73
CA LEU A 147 4.04 -0.39 -10.59
C LEU A 147 3.11 0.81 -10.56
N ASP A 148 2.02 0.76 -11.30
CA ASP A 148 0.92 1.72 -11.27
C ASP A 148 0.32 1.86 -9.87
N TYR A 149 0.00 0.74 -9.23
CA TYR A 149 -0.48 0.78 -7.86
C TYR A 149 0.59 1.33 -6.89
N ILE A 150 1.87 0.98 -7.06
CA ILE A 150 2.96 1.57 -6.27
C ILE A 150 3.10 3.08 -6.52
N ARG A 151 2.93 3.56 -7.76
CA ARG A 151 2.92 4.99 -8.10
C ARG A 151 1.78 5.72 -7.38
N PHE A 152 0.58 5.15 -7.41
CA PHE A 152 -0.56 5.66 -6.64
C PHE A 152 -0.22 5.75 -5.14
N LEU A 153 0.34 4.69 -4.55
CA LEU A 153 0.72 4.68 -3.14
C LEU A 153 1.77 5.75 -2.82
N ARG A 154 2.81 5.90 -3.65
CA ARG A 154 3.87 6.90 -3.44
C ARG A 154 3.34 8.33 -3.59
N ARG A 155 2.46 8.58 -4.57
CA ARG A 155 1.85 9.91 -4.75
C ARG A 155 0.98 10.29 -3.55
N CYS A 156 0.19 9.36 -3.05
CA CYS A 156 -0.81 9.65 -2.02
C CYS A 156 -0.30 9.50 -0.58
N TYR A 157 0.76 8.72 -0.37
CA TYR A 157 1.34 8.46 0.94
C TYR A 157 2.81 8.84 0.98
N GLN A 158 3.09 10.00 1.58
CA GLN A 158 4.43 10.54 1.71
C GLN A 158 5.38 9.57 2.43
N SER A 159 4.92 8.87 3.48
CA SER A 159 5.69 7.86 4.20
C SER A 159 6.21 6.77 3.26
N VAL A 160 5.33 6.21 2.43
CA VAL A 160 5.69 5.19 1.43
C VAL A 160 6.73 5.72 0.44
N ARG A 161 6.51 6.91 -0.11
CA ARG A 161 7.44 7.53 -1.06
C ARG A 161 8.82 7.80 -0.48
N GLN A 162 8.85 8.27 0.76
CA GLN A 162 10.08 8.70 1.42
C GLN A 162 10.91 7.55 1.94
N THR A 163 10.30 6.48 2.46
CA THR A 163 11.03 5.46 3.22
C THR A 163 11.06 4.08 2.57
N VAL A 164 10.19 3.78 1.61
CA VAL A 164 10.04 2.42 1.07
C VAL A 164 10.78 2.25 -0.26
N THR A 165 11.70 1.29 -0.27
CA THR A 165 12.32 0.75 -1.48
C THR A 165 11.65 -0.57 -1.85
N PHE A 166 11.24 -0.72 -3.11
CA PHE A 166 10.54 -1.90 -3.61
C PHE A 166 11.45 -2.78 -4.47
N HIS A 167 11.37 -4.08 -4.21
CA HIS A 167 12.04 -5.15 -4.94
C HIS A 167 10.98 -6.11 -5.48
N LEU A 168 11.27 -6.77 -6.59
CA LEU A 168 10.34 -7.73 -7.18
C LEU A 168 10.93 -9.13 -7.18
N ALA A 169 10.08 -10.13 -7.02
CA ALA A 169 10.41 -11.53 -7.19
C ALA A 169 9.35 -12.20 -8.07
N LEU A 170 9.78 -12.77 -9.18
CA LEU A 170 8.91 -13.37 -10.19
C LEU A 170 9.17 -14.88 -10.25
N PRO A 171 8.13 -15.72 -10.19
CA PRO A 171 8.29 -17.16 -10.34
C PRO A 171 8.59 -17.58 -11.78
N ALA A 172 9.47 -18.56 -11.97
CA ALA A 172 9.85 -19.08 -13.29
C ALA A 172 8.66 -19.68 -14.05
N ASN A 173 7.83 -20.45 -13.35
CA ASN A 173 6.67 -21.14 -13.92
C ASN A 173 5.46 -20.22 -14.18
N LYS A 174 5.55 -18.96 -13.74
CA LYS A 174 4.56 -17.92 -14.02
C LYS A 174 5.25 -16.60 -14.32
N PHE A 175 6.26 -16.68 -15.18
CA PHE A 175 6.97 -15.52 -15.68
C PHE A 175 6.09 -14.81 -16.72
N PRO A 176 6.02 -13.47 -16.74
CA PRO A 176 5.19 -12.74 -17.70
C PRO A 176 5.62 -13.02 -19.14
N GLN A 177 4.64 -13.32 -20.02
CA GLN A 177 4.90 -13.80 -21.38
C GLN A 177 4.70 -12.76 -22.50
N SER A 178 4.28 -11.53 -22.19
CA SER A 178 4.23 -10.42 -23.18
C SER A 178 4.01 -9.07 -22.50
N SER A 179 4.70 -8.03 -22.98
CA SER A 179 4.38 -6.63 -22.67
C SER A 179 3.17 -6.19 -23.48
N GLN A 180 2.01 -6.00 -22.85
CA GLN A 180 0.89 -5.31 -23.48
C GLN A 180 0.33 -4.23 -22.57
N SER A 181 -0.37 -3.30 -23.24
CA SER A 181 -0.87 -1.98 -22.87
C SER A 181 -1.05 -1.66 -21.40
N GLY A 182 -0.65 -0.44 -21.06
CA GLY A 182 -0.76 0.12 -19.73
C GLY A 182 -2.13 0.61 -19.27
N PHE A 183 -2.28 0.73 -17.95
CA PHE A 183 -3.31 1.54 -17.29
C PHE A 183 -2.64 2.83 -16.78
N GLU A 184 -3.28 4.00 -16.93
CA GLU A 184 -2.77 5.23 -16.31
C GLU A 184 -3.38 5.38 -14.91
N THR A 185 -2.62 5.08 -13.85
CA THR A 185 -3.04 5.43 -12.47
C THR A 185 -2.99 6.91 -12.17
N ASP A 186 -2.44 7.71 -13.08
CA ASP A 186 -2.25 9.13 -12.86
C ASP A 186 -3.58 9.89 -12.65
N GLN A 187 -4.71 9.25 -12.99
CA GLN A 187 -6.07 9.77 -12.81
C GLN A 187 -6.74 9.38 -11.47
N LEU A 188 -6.16 8.48 -10.67
CA LEU A 188 -6.77 8.03 -9.40
C LEU A 188 -6.59 9.05 -8.27
N SER A 189 -7.70 9.43 -7.63
CA SER A 189 -7.70 10.40 -6.51
C SER A 189 -7.16 9.79 -5.22
N CYS A 190 -6.32 10.54 -4.48
CA CYS A 190 -5.78 10.14 -3.18
C CYS A 190 -6.84 10.06 -2.06
N HIS A 191 -8.08 10.47 -2.32
CA HIS A 191 -9.19 10.30 -1.39
C HIS A 191 -9.77 8.87 -1.40
N GLN A 192 -9.41 8.05 -2.39
CA GLN A 192 -9.87 6.67 -2.47
C GLN A 192 -9.11 5.78 -1.48
N ASP A 193 -9.83 4.86 -0.83
CA ASP A 193 -9.21 3.85 0.03
C ASP A 193 -8.29 2.94 -0.80
N PRO A 194 -7.00 2.80 -0.44
CA PRO A 194 -6.03 2.00 -1.18
C PRO A 194 -6.47 0.53 -1.28
N SER A 195 -7.18 0.02 -0.28
CA SER A 195 -7.73 -1.34 -0.26
C SER A 195 -8.81 -1.52 -1.31
N VAL A 196 -9.63 -0.50 -1.55
CA VAL A 196 -10.66 -0.51 -2.60
C VAL A 196 -10.01 -0.43 -3.98
N VAL A 197 -9.01 0.45 -4.14
CA VAL A 197 -8.24 0.56 -5.39
C VAL A 197 -7.60 -0.79 -5.72
N LEU A 198 -6.85 -1.39 -4.79
CA LEU A 198 -6.23 -2.69 -5.00
C LEU A 198 -7.25 -3.79 -5.25
N SER A 199 -8.37 -3.83 -4.52
CA SER A 199 -9.43 -4.83 -4.74
C SER A 199 -10.03 -4.75 -6.15
N ASN A 200 -10.30 -3.54 -6.63
CA ASN A 200 -10.84 -3.31 -7.98
C ASN A 200 -9.83 -3.72 -9.05
N LEU A 201 -8.57 -3.38 -8.84
CA LEU A 201 -7.49 -3.86 -9.67
C LEU A 201 -7.48 -5.40 -9.66
N MET A 202 -7.46 -6.05 -8.49
CA MET A 202 -7.29 -7.51 -8.37
C MET A 202 -8.41 -8.30 -9.03
N LYS A 203 -9.62 -7.73 -9.12
CA LYS A 203 -10.76 -8.30 -9.84
C LYS A 203 -10.53 -8.40 -11.36
N GLN A 204 -9.67 -7.55 -11.93
CA GLN A 204 -9.36 -7.56 -13.36
C GLN A 204 -8.39 -8.70 -13.74
N LEU A 205 -7.75 -9.35 -12.77
CA LEU A 205 -6.80 -10.42 -13.07
C LEU A 205 -7.49 -11.69 -13.59
N PRO A 206 -6.88 -12.39 -14.56
CA PRO A 206 -7.39 -13.63 -15.10
C PRO A 206 -7.71 -14.64 -13.99
N GLU A 207 -8.84 -15.32 -14.11
CA GLU A 207 -9.25 -16.36 -13.15
C GLU A 207 -8.22 -17.49 -13.08
N SER A 208 -7.54 -17.80 -14.20
CA SER A 208 -6.45 -18.76 -14.26
C SER A 208 -5.29 -18.41 -13.33
N LEU A 209 -4.92 -17.12 -13.24
CA LEU A 209 -3.88 -16.64 -12.33
C LEU A 209 -4.34 -16.72 -10.88
N ARG A 210 -5.59 -16.31 -10.59
CA ARG A 210 -6.18 -16.42 -9.25
C ARG A 210 -6.20 -17.87 -8.74
N ARG A 211 -6.61 -18.83 -9.59
CA ARG A 211 -6.57 -20.27 -9.29
C ARG A 211 -5.16 -20.83 -9.16
N TRP A 212 -4.20 -20.26 -9.87
CA TRP A 212 -2.78 -20.64 -9.74
C TRP A 212 -2.22 -20.21 -8.39
N LYS A 213 -2.48 -18.97 -7.93
CA LYS A 213 -2.02 -18.45 -6.64
C LYS A 213 -2.45 -19.30 -5.45
N ILE A 214 -3.68 -19.82 -5.46
CA ILE A 214 -4.21 -20.67 -4.37
C ILE A 214 -3.40 -21.97 -4.21
N ARG A 215 -2.89 -22.52 -5.32
CA ARG A 215 -2.21 -23.82 -5.34
C ARG A 215 -0.71 -23.71 -5.12
N MET A 216 -0.14 -22.53 -5.29
CA MET A 216 1.30 -22.36 -5.32
C MET A 216 1.85 -21.93 -3.96
N PRO A 217 2.88 -22.62 -3.45
CA PRO A 217 3.56 -22.21 -2.24
C PRO A 217 4.10 -20.80 -2.36
N TYR A 218 3.85 -20.00 -1.33
CA TYR A 218 4.36 -18.64 -1.24
C TYR A 218 5.85 -18.67 -0.80
N PRO A 219 6.79 -18.06 -1.55
CA PRO A 219 8.23 -18.22 -1.30
C PRO A 219 8.74 -17.28 -0.19
N GLN A 220 8.14 -17.36 1.00
CA GLN A 220 8.36 -16.41 2.11
C GLN A 220 9.84 -16.19 2.44
N ASN A 221 10.65 -17.25 2.54
CA ASN A 221 12.07 -17.14 2.87
C ASN A 221 12.90 -16.46 1.76
N HIS A 222 12.56 -16.66 0.49
CA HIS A 222 13.25 -15.99 -0.61
C HIS A 222 13.01 -14.48 -0.56
N LEU A 223 11.77 -14.08 -0.28
CA LEU A 223 11.40 -12.67 -0.19
C LEU A 223 11.97 -11.99 1.05
N ARG A 224 11.95 -12.67 2.21
CA ARG A 224 12.63 -12.17 3.43
C ARG A 224 14.11 -11.93 3.18
N ASN A 225 14.79 -12.85 2.48
CA ASN A 225 16.19 -12.68 2.11
C ASN A 225 16.38 -11.54 1.11
N LEU A 226 15.54 -11.43 0.07
CA LEU A 226 15.62 -10.34 -0.91
C LEU A 226 15.49 -8.98 -0.23
N ALA A 227 14.50 -8.81 0.65
CA ALA A 227 14.32 -7.57 1.41
C ALA A 227 15.51 -7.32 2.37
N ARG A 228 15.88 -8.33 3.17
CA ARG A 228 16.97 -8.21 4.15
C ARG A 228 18.30 -7.83 3.50
N LEU A 229 18.63 -8.42 2.35
CA LEU A 229 19.90 -8.16 1.64
C LEU A 229 19.95 -6.76 1.01
N ASN A 230 18.79 -6.11 0.79
CA ASN A 230 18.72 -4.75 0.26
C ASN A 230 18.56 -3.67 1.35
N CYS A 231 18.51 -4.06 2.62
CA CYS A 231 18.71 -3.13 3.72
C CYS A 231 20.18 -2.70 3.79
N GLN A 232 20.46 -1.40 3.63
CA GLN A 232 21.82 -0.85 3.63
C GLN A 232 22.28 -0.33 5.00
N THR A 233 21.53 -0.63 6.06
CA THR A 233 21.83 -0.25 7.44
C THR A 233 22.58 -1.35 8.19
N HIS A 234 23.18 -1.03 9.35
CA HIS A 234 23.92 -2.01 10.16
C HIS A 234 23.06 -3.13 10.73
N TYR A 235 21.79 -2.83 11.04
CA TYR A 235 20.83 -3.80 11.56
C TYR A 235 19.63 -3.90 10.61
N SER A 236 19.10 -5.11 10.46
CA SER A 236 17.88 -5.37 9.72
C SER A 236 16.82 -5.96 10.63
N LEU A 237 15.64 -5.36 10.69
CA LEU A 237 14.47 -5.92 11.35
C LEU A 237 13.62 -6.65 10.31
N VAL A 238 13.62 -7.98 10.35
CA VAL A 238 12.82 -8.79 9.42
C VAL A 238 11.44 -9.05 10.01
N THR A 239 10.39 -8.59 9.32
CA THR A 239 9.01 -8.74 9.78
C THR A 239 8.05 -8.94 8.61
N ASP A 240 6.92 -9.63 8.85
CA ASP A 240 5.86 -9.75 7.84
C ASP A 240 5.10 -8.42 7.71
N ILE A 241 4.51 -8.15 6.54
CA ILE A 241 3.96 -6.82 6.19
C ILE A 241 2.76 -6.41 7.04
N ASP A 242 2.09 -7.39 7.65
CA ASP A 242 0.93 -7.24 8.51
C ASP A 242 1.28 -7.09 9.99
N ILE A 243 2.56 -7.21 10.34
CA ILE A 243 3.07 -6.92 11.68
C ILE A 243 3.41 -5.43 11.75
N ILE A 244 2.56 -4.68 12.43
CA ILE A 244 2.64 -3.23 12.54
C ILE A 244 3.52 -2.84 13.74
N PRO A 245 4.56 -2.01 13.53
CA PRO A 245 5.36 -1.47 14.63
C PRO A 245 4.55 -0.50 15.49
N SER A 246 4.94 -0.38 16.76
CA SER A 246 4.56 0.79 17.55
C SER A 246 5.17 2.07 16.97
N ILE A 247 4.45 3.17 17.16
CA ILE A 247 4.86 4.50 16.68
C ILE A 247 6.24 4.85 17.25
N ASN A 248 7.11 5.44 16.42
CA ASN A 248 8.49 5.81 16.77
C ASN A 248 9.43 4.65 17.12
N SER A 249 9.02 3.39 16.91
CA SER A 249 9.86 2.21 17.19
C SER A 249 11.22 2.25 16.50
N ALA A 250 11.31 2.76 15.27
CA ALA A 250 12.57 2.94 14.55
C ALA A 250 13.55 3.85 15.31
N VAL A 251 13.05 4.97 15.83
CA VAL A 251 13.85 5.95 16.61
C VAL A 251 14.32 5.31 17.91
N LEU A 252 13.40 4.66 18.63
CA LEU A 252 13.71 3.99 19.89
C LEU A 252 14.73 2.86 19.70
N LEU A 253 14.64 2.10 18.60
CA LEU A 253 15.62 1.06 18.26
C LEU A 253 16.98 1.66 17.92
N ASN A 254 17.03 2.76 17.17
CA ASN A 254 18.29 3.44 16.87
C ASN A 254 19.00 3.89 18.15
N ASN A 255 18.27 4.50 19.09
CA ASN A 255 18.82 4.92 20.39
C ASN A 255 19.29 3.71 21.22
N PHE A 256 18.48 2.65 21.28
CA PHE A 256 18.86 1.42 21.97
C PHE A 256 20.14 0.82 21.40
N LEU A 257 20.32 0.83 20.07
CA LEU A 257 21.46 0.21 19.41
C LEU A 257 22.72 1.08 19.44
N SER A 258 22.60 2.41 19.56
CA SER A 258 23.76 3.30 19.67
C SER A 258 24.51 3.14 20.99
N GLU A 259 23.83 2.68 22.04
CA GLU A 259 24.40 2.51 23.40
C GLU A 259 24.93 1.09 23.67
N ARG A 260 24.83 0.18 22.70
CA ARG A 260 25.15 -1.24 22.90
C ARG A 260 26.46 -1.64 22.21
N PRO A 261 27.25 -2.54 22.83
CA PRO A 261 28.45 -3.04 22.20
C PRO A 261 28.09 -3.83 20.93
N LYS A 262 28.90 -3.65 19.88
CA LYS A 262 28.75 -4.43 18.65
C LYS A 262 29.02 -5.90 18.96
N CYS A 263 28.03 -6.75 18.66
CA CYS A 263 28.15 -8.20 18.81
C CYS A 263 27.87 -8.87 17.46
N LEU A 264 28.88 -9.55 16.91
CA LEU A 264 28.81 -10.14 15.57
C LEU A 264 27.84 -11.33 15.45
N LYS A 265 27.53 -12.01 16.56
CA LYS A 265 26.66 -13.20 16.60
C LYS A 265 25.45 -13.02 17.51
N CYS A 266 25.05 -11.76 17.75
CA CYS A 266 23.86 -11.47 18.54
C CYS A 266 22.66 -11.18 17.64
N VAL A 267 21.49 -11.62 18.10
CA VAL A 267 20.19 -11.24 17.54
C VAL A 267 19.35 -10.65 18.66
N TYR A 268 18.64 -9.58 18.36
CA TYR A 268 17.65 -9.01 19.27
C TYR A 268 16.28 -9.57 18.92
N VAL A 269 15.57 -10.06 19.93
CA VAL A 269 14.21 -10.56 19.79
C VAL A 269 13.26 -9.48 20.29
N LEU A 270 12.34 -9.04 19.43
CA LEU A 270 11.31 -8.07 19.76
C LEU A 270 9.99 -8.80 20.04
N PRO A 271 9.24 -8.40 21.06
CA PRO A 271 7.98 -9.05 21.36
C PRO A 271 6.90 -8.60 20.38
N THR A 272 6.14 -9.59 19.92
CA THR A 272 5.00 -9.39 19.02
C THR A 272 3.73 -9.88 19.70
N TYR A 273 2.65 -9.14 19.48
CA TYR A 273 1.34 -9.39 20.05
C TYR A 273 0.30 -9.58 18.94
N GLU A 274 -0.71 -10.39 19.20
CA GLU A 274 -1.95 -10.40 18.43
C GLU A 274 -2.96 -9.52 19.14
N VAL A 275 -3.57 -8.62 18.38
CA VAL A 275 -4.64 -7.74 18.86
C VAL A 275 -5.91 -8.10 18.08
N HIS A 276 -7.03 -8.25 18.79
CA HIS A 276 -8.31 -8.58 18.17
C HIS A 276 -8.74 -7.47 17.19
N LYS A 277 -9.31 -7.82 16.02
CA LYS A 277 -9.65 -6.82 14.98
C LYS A 277 -10.59 -5.70 15.43
N SER A 278 -11.45 -5.98 16.42
CA SER A 278 -12.40 -5.01 16.97
C SER A 278 -11.76 -4.02 17.94
N ALA A 279 -10.56 -4.32 18.43
CA ALA A 279 -9.84 -3.44 19.34
C ALA A 279 -9.10 -2.34 18.55
N ILE A 280 -9.06 -1.15 19.14
CA ILE A 280 -8.20 -0.07 18.66
C ILE A 280 -6.75 -0.50 18.92
N PRO A 281 -5.85 -0.40 17.92
CA PRO A 281 -4.43 -0.67 18.13
C PRO A 281 -3.87 0.10 19.32
N PRO A 282 -3.12 -0.57 20.22
CA PRO A 282 -2.53 0.12 21.34
C PRO A 282 -1.52 1.16 20.83
N LYS A 283 -1.43 2.29 21.54
CA LYS A 283 -0.44 3.35 21.29
C LYS A 283 0.78 3.22 22.18
N ASN A 284 0.62 2.59 23.34
CA ASN A 284 1.67 2.40 24.35
C ASN A 284 1.50 1.06 25.07
N VAL A 285 2.51 0.69 25.87
CA VAL A 285 2.50 -0.58 26.59
C VAL A 285 1.37 -0.66 27.63
N THR A 286 0.97 0.48 28.22
CA THR A 286 -0.14 0.53 29.17
C THR A 286 -1.49 0.18 28.53
N GLU A 287 -1.74 0.62 27.30
CA GLU A 287 -2.94 0.23 26.54
C GLU A 287 -2.87 -1.25 26.13
N LEU A 288 -1.70 -1.73 25.71
CA LEU A 288 -1.50 -3.13 25.37
C LEU A 288 -1.77 -4.07 26.57
N THR A 289 -1.33 -3.70 27.78
CA THR A 289 -1.60 -4.49 28.98
C THR A 289 -3.09 -4.49 29.36
N LYS A 290 -3.78 -3.36 29.18
CA LYS A 290 -5.24 -3.28 29.33
C LYS A 290 -5.95 -4.21 28.35
N LEU A 291 -5.59 -4.17 27.06
CA LEU A 291 -6.15 -5.07 26.06
C LEU A 291 -5.89 -6.53 26.40
N LYS A 292 -4.69 -6.86 26.88
CA LYS A 292 -4.35 -8.20 27.32
C LYS A 292 -5.21 -8.65 28.51
N SER A 293 -5.40 -7.80 29.52
CA SER A 293 -6.27 -8.11 30.67
C SER A 293 -7.73 -8.30 30.27
N ALA A 294 -8.17 -7.65 29.19
CA ALA A 294 -9.51 -7.79 28.63
C ALA A 294 -9.64 -9.00 27.68
N GLY A 295 -8.58 -9.79 27.46
CA GLY A 295 -8.58 -10.89 26.49
C GLY A 295 -8.59 -10.45 25.02
N LEU A 296 -8.39 -9.15 24.75
CA LEU A 296 -8.37 -8.55 23.42
C LEU A 296 -6.96 -8.48 22.81
N ALA A 297 -5.93 -8.83 23.59
CA ALA A 297 -4.58 -9.01 23.09
C ALA A 297 -3.90 -10.22 23.72
N ARG A 298 -3.00 -10.87 22.98
CA ARG A 298 -2.21 -12.02 23.45
C ARG A 298 -0.86 -12.06 22.77
N TYR A 299 0.04 -12.94 23.20
CA TYR A 299 1.33 -13.07 22.52
C TYR A 299 1.15 -13.76 21.15
N PHE A 300 1.98 -13.34 20.20
CA PHE A 300 1.89 -13.80 18.82
C PHE A 300 2.04 -15.32 18.69
N HIS A 301 1.14 -15.94 17.93
CA HIS A 301 1.07 -17.38 17.66
C HIS A 301 1.04 -18.28 18.91
N MET A 302 0.61 -17.80 20.07
CA MET A 302 0.56 -18.64 21.28
C MET A 302 -0.36 -19.85 21.14
N GLU A 303 -1.49 -19.71 20.44
CA GLU A 303 -2.43 -20.81 20.21
C GLU A 303 -1.94 -21.80 19.16
N VAL A 304 -1.25 -21.30 18.13
CA VAL A 304 -0.84 -22.12 16.98
C VAL A 304 0.49 -22.81 17.24
N PHE A 305 1.46 -22.10 17.84
CA PHE A 305 2.79 -22.63 18.07
C PHE A 305 3.53 -21.97 19.25
N LYS A 306 3.09 -22.30 20.47
CA LYS A 306 3.67 -21.80 21.73
C LYS A 306 5.19 -21.98 21.85
N LEU A 307 5.77 -23.05 21.32
CA LEU A 307 7.20 -23.34 21.48
C LEU A 307 8.10 -22.27 20.84
N ASN A 308 7.67 -21.65 19.73
CA ASN A 308 8.41 -20.57 19.08
C ASN A 308 8.58 -19.32 19.93
N GLN A 309 7.76 -19.17 20.97
CA GLN A 309 7.75 -18.00 21.83
C GLN A 309 8.55 -18.21 23.13
N MET A 310 9.04 -19.42 23.41
CA MET A 310 9.82 -19.70 24.62
C MET A 310 11.08 -18.84 24.80
N PRO A 311 11.82 -18.45 23.73
CA PRO A 311 12.97 -17.55 23.89
C PRO A 311 12.59 -16.13 24.33
N THR A 312 11.32 -15.73 24.19
CA THR A 312 10.84 -14.39 24.50
C THR A 312 10.30 -14.33 25.93
N ASN A 313 11.01 -13.65 26.83
CA ASN A 313 10.52 -13.43 28.19
C ASN A 313 9.51 -12.26 28.23
N PHE A 314 8.26 -12.53 27.86
CA PHE A 314 7.22 -11.50 27.80
C PHE A 314 6.88 -10.87 29.17
N VAL A 315 7.00 -11.64 30.26
CA VAL A 315 6.74 -11.12 31.62
C VAL A 315 7.78 -10.07 31.98
N MET A 316 9.06 -10.41 31.73
CA MET A 316 10.18 -9.51 31.94
C MET A 316 10.02 -8.27 31.05
N TYR A 317 9.71 -8.45 29.76
CA TYR A 317 9.50 -7.36 28.83
C TYR A 317 8.44 -6.35 29.31
N VAL A 318 7.23 -6.82 29.65
CA VAL A 318 6.14 -5.93 30.13
C VAL A 318 6.56 -5.19 31.41
N LYS A 319 7.25 -5.90 32.33
CA LYS A 319 7.74 -5.29 33.57
C LYS A 319 8.75 -4.17 33.31
N TYR A 320 9.75 -4.38 32.45
CA TYR A 320 10.76 -3.35 32.13
C TYR A 320 10.19 -2.17 31.35
N MET A 321 9.13 -2.39 30.57
CA MET A 321 8.47 -1.32 29.82
C MET A 321 7.61 -0.41 30.68
N LEU A 322 6.99 -0.96 31.73
CA LEU A 322 6.21 -0.18 32.69
C LEU A 322 7.11 0.54 33.71
N LEU A 323 8.34 0.07 33.89
CA LEU A 323 9.37 0.76 34.66
C LEU A 323 9.94 1.90 33.81
N ILE A 324 9.64 3.14 34.20
CA ILE A 324 9.99 4.42 33.56
C ILE A 324 11.46 4.53 33.10
N VAL A 325 12.35 3.69 33.66
CA VAL A 325 13.80 3.67 33.47
C VAL A 325 14.27 3.39 32.03
N PHE A 326 13.47 2.72 31.18
CA PHE A 326 13.90 2.41 29.80
C PHE A 326 13.15 3.17 28.70
N ASN A 327 11.99 3.78 28.98
CA ASN A 327 11.20 4.58 28.02
C ASN A 327 11.04 3.97 26.60
N LEU A 328 11.03 2.64 26.51
CA LEU A 328 11.32 1.91 25.28
C LEU A 328 10.06 1.26 24.70
N SER A 329 8.97 1.98 24.44
CA SER A 329 7.67 1.41 23.99
C SER A 329 7.69 0.74 22.60
N ILE A 330 8.52 -0.30 22.39
CA ILE A 330 8.80 -0.98 21.12
C ILE A 330 8.15 -2.36 21.13
N TYR A 331 6.90 -2.42 20.72
CA TYR A 331 6.20 -3.67 20.48
C TYR A 331 5.66 -3.70 19.07
N PHE A 332 5.40 -4.90 18.58
CA PHE A 332 4.80 -5.12 17.29
C PHE A 332 3.46 -5.79 17.49
N PHE A 333 2.49 -5.48 16.64
CA PHE A 333 1.19 -6.12 16.71
C PHE A 333 0.68 -6.55 15.34
N TYR A 334 -0.10 -7.61 15.34
CA TYR A 334 -0.87 -8.09 14.20
C TYR A 334 -2.35 -8.10 14.58
N LYS A 335 -3.23 -7.67 13.66
CA LYS A 335 -4.68 -7.77 13.87
C LYS A 335 -5.18 -9.16 13.47
N PHE A 336 -5.71 -9.92 14.42
CA PHE A 336 -6.21 -11.28 14.22
C PHE A 336 -7.72 -11.40 14.44
N LEU A 337 -8.33 -12.40 13.78
CA LEU A 337 -9.75 -12.80 13.77
C LEU A 337 -10.73 -11.80 13.23
#